data_AF-A0A9P6TXA8-F1
#
_entry.id   AF-A0A9P6TXA8-F1
#
_cell.length_a   1.000
_cell.length_b   1.000
_cell.length_c   1.000
_cell.angle_alpha   90.00
_cell.angle_beta   90.00
_cell.angle_gamma   90.00
#
_symmetry.space_group_name_H-M   'P 1'
#
loop_
_entity.id
_entity.type
_entity.pdbx_description
1 polymer ?
#
loop_
_entity_poly.entity_id
_entity_poly.type
_entity_poly.pdbx_seq_one_letter_code
_entity_poly.pdbx_strand_id
1 'polypeptide(L)'
;MTAAPYGEETQVRELESLQRIVERTAGNLIDIPSTLHLERLQQQEAQTRSHEYQSALHTVKLPEQAIRKLYSMTSVRASGDTPAGDVESIGFKSSSSSGNSVKAPSVREVLSEKPVDLKTLGWMSSAMGELHQATDAIDVKHVGDLIVTLSPPVAH
;
A
#
# COMPACT_ATOMS: atom_id res chain seq x y z
N MET A 1 27.40 -59.68 1.93
CA MET A 1 26.69 -58.88 0.91
C MET A 1 25.79 -57.92 1.69
N THR A 2 26.17 -56.66 1.74
CA THR A 2 25.54 -55.61 2.58
C THR A 2 24.35 -55.01 1.84
N ALA A 3 23.16 -55.22 2.36
CA ALA A 3 21.93 -54.59 1.86
C ALA A 3 22.00 -53.08 2.08
N ALA A 4 21.77 -52.31 1.02
CA ALA A 4 22.01 -50.88 0.99
C ALA A 4 20.83 -50.09 1.61
N PRO A 5 21.09 -49.03 2.40
CA PRO A 5 20.08 -48.30 3.20
C PRO A 5 19.31 -47.22 2.39
N TYR A 6 18.99 -47.48 1.12
CA TYR A 6 18.47 -46.44 0.20
C TYR A 6 16.95 -46.19 0.29
N GLY A 7 16.19 -47.01 1.04
CA GLY A 7 14.73 -46.90 1.11
C GLY A 7 14.22 -45.90 2.15
N GLU A 8 14.85 -45.85 3.32
CA GLU A 8 14.35 -45.05 4.46
C GLU A 8 14.60 -43.55 4.28
N GLU A 9 15.78 -43.15 3.78
CA GLU A 9 16.07 -41.73 3.51
C GLU A 9 15.13 -41.13 2.45
N THR A 10 14.72 -41.95 1.48
CA THR A 10 13.78 -41.54 0.43
C THR A 10 12.39 -41.31 1.00
N GLN A 11 11.92 -42.19 1.90
CA GLN A 11 10.63 -42.02 2.59
C GLN A 11 10.61 -40.80 3.51
N VAL A 12 11.70 -40.53 4.24
CA VAL A 12 11.80 -39.35 5.10
C VAL A 12 11.70 -38.06 4.29
N ARG A 13 12.38 -37.99 3.13
CA ARG A 13 12.30 -36.82 2.23
C ARG A 13 10.91 -36.61 1.65
N GLU A 14 10.21 -37.70 1.30
CA GLU A 14 8.84 -37.61 0.80
C GLU A 14 7.89 -37.10 1.88
N LEU A 15 8.03 -37.57 3.13
CA LEU A 15 7.23 -37.07 4.26
C LEU A 15 7.49 -35.59 4.54
N GLU A 16 8.74 -35.13 4.50
CA GLU A 16 9.06 -33.70 4.63
C GLU A 16 8.46 -32.86 3.48
N SER A 17 8.46 -33.41 2.26
CA SER A 17 7.85 -32.74 1.11
C SER A 17 6.35 -32.59 1.29
N LEU A 18 5.67 -33.65 1.73
CA LEU A 18 4.24 -33.64 2.04
C LEU A 18 3.92 -32.67 3.19
N GLN A 19 4.76 -32.64 4.23
CA GLN A 19 4.61 -31.69 5.33
C GLN A 19 4.68 -30.24 4.83
N ARG A 20 5.65 -29.90 3.99
CA ARG A 20 5.75 -28.55 3.40
C ARG A 20 4.55 -28.19 2.53
N ILE A 21 3.97 -29.17 1.83
CA ILE A 21 2.74 -28.95 1.05
C ILE A 21 1.59 -28.65 2.00
N VAL A 22 1.40 -29.45 3.05
CA VAL A 22 0.35 -29.22 4.05
C VAL A 22 0.50 -27.86 4.72
N GLU A 23 1.70 -27.49 5.14
CA GLU A 23 1.99 -26.18 5.75
C GLU A 23 1.70 -25.02 4.78
N ARG A 24 2.12 -25.16 3.51
CA ARG A 24 1.85 -24.15 2.48
C ARG A 24 0.36 -24.05 2.17
N THR A 25 -0.35 -25.18 2.10
CA THR A 25 -1.80 -25.19 1.88
C THR A 25 -2.53 -24.60 3.08
N ALA A 26 -2.15 -24.96 4.31
CA ALA A 26 -2.73 -24.40 5.53
C ALA A 26 -2.51 -22.87 5.62
N GLY A 27 -1.33 -22.38 5.22
CA GLY A 27 -1.05 -20.94 5.16
C GLY A 27 -1.78 -20.20 4.05
N ASN A 28 -2.14 -20.90 2.95
CA ASN A 28 -2.84 -20.32 1.80
C ASN A 28 -4.37 -20.48 1.87
N LEU A 29 -4.90 -21.21 2.85
CA LEU A 29 -6.33 -21.32 3.06
C LEU A 29 -6.86 -20.00 3.64
N ILE A 30 -7.80 -19.41 2.92
CA ILE A 30 -8.54 -18.25 3.41
C ILE A 30 -9.66 -18.79 4.29
N ASP A 31 -9.47 -18.72 5.61
CA ASP A 31 -10.55 -18.95 6.57
C ASP A 31 -11.56 -17.80 6.48
N ILE A 32 -12.85 -18.13 6.37
CA ILE A 32 -13.95 -17.16 6.32
C ILE A 32 -14.64 -17.23 7.69
N PRO A 33 -14.15 -16.49 8.71
CA PRO A 33 -14.71 -16.55 10.04
C PRO A 33 -16.11 -15.94 10.08
N SER A 34 -16.97 -16.51 10.94
CA SER A 34 -18.22 -15.84 11.32
C SER A 34 -17.88 -14.61 12.16
N THR A 35 -18.22 -13.43 11.66
CA THR A 35 -17.73 -12.11 12.13
C THR A 35 -18.00 -11.78 13.60
N LEU A 36 -18.98 -12.41 14.25
CA LEU A 36 -19.48 -11.96 15.55
C LEU A 36 -18.67 -12.37 16.78
N HIS A 37 -17.97 -13.50 16.77
CA HIS A 37 -17.22 -13.98 17.95
C HIS A 37 -15.72 -13.68 17.90
N LEU A 38 -15.16 -13.53 16.69
CA LEU A 38 -13.75 -13.22 16.49
C LEU A 38 -13.40 -11.82 16.99
N GLU A 39 -14.28 -10.84 16.77
CA GLU A 39 -14.02 -9.43 17.08
C GLU A 39 -13.79 -9.18 18.57
N ARG A 40 -14.60 -9.79 19.45
CA ARG A 40 -14.47 -9.62 20.90
C ARG A 40 -13.19 -10.25 21.44
N LEU A 41 -12.81 -11.42 20.94
CA LEU A 41 -11.58 -12.11 21.33
C LEU A 41 -10.35 -11.34 20.82
N GLN A 42 -10.41 -10.86 19.58
CA GLN A 42 -9.36 -10.03 18.98
C GLN A 42 -9.18 -8.70 19.72
N GLN A 43 -10.27 -8.06 20.17
CA GLN A 43 -10.19 -6.82 20.94
C GLN A 43 -9.53 -7.03 22.31
N GLN A 44 -9.85 -8.13 23.01
CA GLN A 44 -9.23 -8.46 24.29
C GLN A 44 -7.73 -8.73 24.11
N GLU A 45 -7.35 -9.55 23.11
CA GLU A 45 -5.95 -9.87 22.83
C GLU A 45 -5.17 -8.62 22.43
N ALA A 46 -5.76 -7.74 21.63
CA ALA A 46 -5.15 -6.47 21.25
C ALA A 46 -4.86 -5.58 22.48
N GLN A 47 -5.79 -5.51 23.44
CA GLN A 47 -5.57 -4.77 24.69
C GLN A 47 -4.45 -5.39 25.53
N THR A 48 -4.43 -6.71 25.69
CA THR A 48 -3.37 -7.41 26.43
C THR A 48 -1.99 -7.18 25.79
N ARG A 49 -1.87 -7.38 24.48
CA ARG A 49 -0.61 -7.13 23.75
C ARG A 49 -0.17 -5.66 23.83
N SER A 50 -1.10 -4.72 23.79
CA SER A 50 -0.80 -3.29 23.93
C SER A 50 -0.16 -2.99 25.29
N HIS A 51 -0.70 -3.53 26.38
CA HIS A 51 -0.12 -3.37 27.71
C HIS A 51 1.25 -4.03 27.85
N GLU A 52 1.45 -5.20 27.25
CA GLU A 52 2.75 -5.88 27.22
C GLU A 52 3.81 -5.05 26.49
N TYR A 53 3.48 -4.51 25.31
CA TYR A 53 4.40 -3.64 24.56
C TYR A 53 4.69 -2.34 25.30
N GLN A 54 3.71 -1.74 25.96
CA GLN A 54 3.92 -0.56 26.78
C GLN A 54 4.87 -0.86 27.94
N SER A 55 4.69 -2.00 28.63
CA SER A 55 5.59 -2.45 29.69
C SER A 55 7.01 -2.74 29.18
N ALA A 56 7.13 -3.38 28.01
CA ALA A 56 8.41 -3.64 27.36
C ALA A 56 9.13 -2.33 26.98
N LEU A 57 8.41 -1.33 26.47
CA LEU A 57 8.98 -0.01 26.17
C LEU A 57 9.45 0.71 27.44
N HIS A 58 8.74 0.58 28.55
CA HIS A 58 9.15 1.18 29.82
C HIS A 58 10.34 0.46 30.48
N THR A 59 10.52 -0.84 30.24
CA THR A 59 11.65 -1.62 30.76
C THR A 59 12.91 -1.47 29.89
N VAL A 60 12.76 -1.28 28.58
CA VAL A 60 13.86 -0.88 27.69
C VAL A 60 14.20 0.59 27.95
N LYS A 61 14.95 0.84 29.02
CA LYS A 61 15.63 2.13 29.25
C LYS A 61 16.70 2.28 28.16
N LEU A 62 16.31 2.83 27.01
CA LEU A 62 17.29 3.32 26.06
C LEU A 62 18.11 4.42 26.76
N PRO A 63 19.45 4.35 26.75
CA PRO A 63 20.27 5.44 27.26
C PRO A 63 19.84 6.72 26.52
N GLU A 64 19.69 7.85 27.24
CA GLU A 64 19.16 9.10 26.67
C GLU A 64 19.85 9.50 25.36
N GLN A 65 21.11 9.13 25.18
CA GLN A 65 21.89 9.35 23.96
C GLN A 65 21.32 8.62 22.73
N ALA A 66 20.79 7.40 22.90
CA ALA A 66 20.12 6.64 21.83
C ALA A 66 18.74 7.22 21.50
N ILE A 67 18.00 7.70 22.51
CA ILE A 67 16.73 8.42 22.31
C ILE A 67 16.98 9.72 21.54
N ARG A 68 17.99 10.51 21.92
CA ARG A 68 18.37 11.73 21.18
C ARG A 68 18.81 11.42 19.75
N LYS A 69 19.55 10.33 19.53
CA LYS A 69 19.97 9.91 18.19
C LYS A 69 18.79 9.47 17.32
N LEU A 70 17.83 8.73 17.89
CA LEU A 70 16.58 8.37 17.24
C LEU A 70 15.75 9.62 16.92
N TYR A 71 15.51 10.53 17.87
CA TYR A 71 14.82 11.79 17.61
C TYR A 71 15.54 12.67 16.57
N SER A 72 16.88 12.66 16.52
CA SER A 72 17.63 13.38 15.49
C SER A 72 17.52 12.75 14.09
N MET A 73 17.26 11.44 14.01
CA MET A 73 17.02 10.73 12.75
C MET A 73 15.54 10.72 12.34
N THR A 74 14.63 10.81 13.31
CA THR A 74 13.16 10.84 13.11
C THR A 74 12.63 12.28 13.03
N SER A 75 13.46 13.30 13.28
CA SER A 75 13.12 14.71 13.00
C SER A 75 13.23 15.02 11.50
N VAL A 76 12.38 14.34 10.73
CA VAL A 76 11.96 14.75 9.39
C VAL A 76 10.43 14.80 9.44
N ARG A 77 9.92 15.96 9.87
CA ARG A 77 8.52 16.42 9.74
C ARG A 77 7.43 15.45 10.22
N ALA A 78 7.21 15.39 11.54
CA ALA A 78 5.87 15.23 12.10
C ALA A 78 5.43 16.61 12.64
N SER A 79 5.01 17.49 11.73
CA SER A 79 4.21 18.65 12.12
C SER A 79 2.75 18.20 12.06
N GLY A 80 2.25 17.83 13.24
CA GLY A 80 0.84 17.82 13.68
C GLY A 80 -0.21 17.23 12.76
N ASP A 81 -0.83 16.12 13.18
CA ASP A 81 -2.27 16.02 13.03
C ASP A 81 -2.91 15.21 14.16
N THR A 82 -3.66 15.92 15.00
CA THR A 82 -5.03 15.66 15.43
C THR A 82 -5.36 16.69 16.53
N PRO A 83 -6.60 17.20 16.70
CA PRO A 83 -7.78 17.20 15.84
C PRO A 83 -8.40 18.62 15.64
N ALA A 84 -9.34 18.72 14.69
CA ALA A 84 -10.36 19.78 14.57
C ALA A 84 -9.93 21.23 14.26
N GLY A 85 -10.46 21.76 13.16
CA GLY A 85 -10.78 23.18 12.99
C GLY A 85 -9.77 24.02 12.22
N ASP A 86 -10.30 24.67 11.18
CA ASP A 86 -9.82 25.88 10.52
C ASP A 86 -8.68 25.81 9.48
N VAL A 87 -9.15 25.81 8.23
CA VAL A 87 -8.70 26.58 7.06
C VAL A 87 -7.19 26.56 6.75
N GLU A 88 -6.87 25.94 5.61
CA GLU A 88 -5.59 26.06 4.91
C GLU A 88 -5.17 27.54 4.77
N SER A 89 -4.32 28.00 5.70
CA SER A 89 -3.61 29.26 5.57
C SER A 89 -2.38 29.05 4.69
N ILE A 90 -2.46 29.56 3.47
CA ILE A 90 -1.38 29.63 2.49
C ILE A 90 -0.12 30.18 3.18
N GLY A 91 0.91 29.35 3.21
CA GLY A 91 2.09 29.52 4.06
C GLY A 91 2.90 30.79 3.80
N PHE A 92 2.91 31.70 4.77
CA PHE A 92 3.99 32.67 4.98
C PHE A 92 4.99 32.06 5.96
N LYS A 93 6.17 31.64 5.48
CA LYS A 93 7.29 31.24 6.34
C LYS A 93 8.34 32.34 6.38
N SER A 94 8.50 32.92 7.56
CA SER A 94 9.59 33.82 7.94
C SER A 94 10.94 33.10 7.90
N SER A 95 11.93 33.80 7.35
CA SER A 95 13.31 33.39 7.12
C SER A 95 14.07 32.99 8.39
N SER A 96 14.70 31.82 8.38
CA SER A 96 15.94 31.56 9.13
C SER A 96 16.84 30.61 8.35
N SER A 97 18.12 30.96 8.31
CA SER A 97 19.19 30.51 7.43
C SER A 97 19.76 29.11 7.70
N SER A 98 20.37 28.57 6.64
CA SER A 98 21.50 27.61 6.62
C SER A 98 21.19 26.15 6.30
N GLY A 99 21.69 25.71 5.14
CA GLY A 99 21.82 24.31 4.72
C GLY A 99 21.38 24.11 3.27
N ASN A 100 22.34 24.00 2.33
CA ASN A 100 22.25 23.69 0.89
C ASN A 100 20.84 23.50 0.30
N SER A 101 20.04 24.56 0.38
CA SER A 101 18.68 24.59 -0.14
C SER A 101 18.81 25.05 -1.58
N VAL A 102 18.45 24.17 -2.53
CA VAL A 102 18.12 24.60 -3.90
C VAL A 102 17.13 25.74 -3.72
N LYS A 103 17.61 26.96 -3.96
CA LYS A 103 16.88 28.19 -3.68
C LYS A 103 15.59 28.10 -4.48
N ALA A 104 14.47 27.85 -3.80
CA ALA A 104 13.17 27.90 -4.45
C ALA A 104 13.07 29.29 -5.11
N PRO A 105 12.78 29.36 -6.42
CA PRO A 105 12.72 30.62 -7.12
C PRO A 105 11.70 31.53 -6.44
N SER A 106 12.04 32.81 -6.32
CA SER A 106 11.15 33.79 -5.70
C SER A 106 9.82 33.85 -6.46
N VAL A 107 8.70 34.14 -5.81
CA VAL A 107 7.39 34.28 -6.50
C VAL A 107 7.47 35.28 -7.66
N ARG A 108 8.26 36.34 -7.49
CA ARG A 108 8.50 37.33 -8.56
C ARG A 108 9.33 36.77 -9.71
N GLU A 109 10.24 35.84 -9.42
CA GLU A 109 11.10 35.17 -10.39
C GLU A 109 10.26 34.22 -11.24
N VAL A 110 9.46 33.34 -10.60
CA VAL A 110 8.57 32.39 -11.30
C VAL A 110 7.54 33.11 -12.18
N LEU A 111 6.94 34.21 -11.70
CA LEU A 111 5.98 34.99 -12.49
C LEU A 111 6.64 35.80 -13.61
N SER A 112 7.96 36.03 -13.54
CA SER A 112 8.74 36.68 -14.59
C SER A 112 9.31 35.68 -15.60
N GLU A 113 9.19 34.37 -15.35
CA GLU A 113 9.59 33.35 -16.30
C GLU A 113 8.74 33.44 -17.56
N LYS A 114 9.34 33.02 -18.68
CA LYS A 114 8.69 33.11 -19.98
C LYS A 114 7.36 32.33 -19.93
N PRO A 115 6.26 32.91 -20.44
CA PRO A 115 5.00 32.18 -20.51
C PRO A 115 5.20 30.91 -21.34
N VAL A 116 4.40 29.89 -21.04
CA VAL A 116 4.40 28.63 -21.79
C VAL A 116 4.33 28.93 -23.28
N ASP A 117 5.27 28.36 -24.05
CA ASP A 117 5.33 28.57 -25.48
C ASP A 117 4.04 28.10 -26.16
N LEU A 118 3.55 28.88 -27.12
CA LEU A 118 2.32 28.60 -27.88
C LEU A 118 2.42 27.26 -28.60
N LYS A 119 3.63 26.88 -29.04
CA LYS A 119 3.89 25.58 -29.64
C LYS A 119 3.65 24.43 -28.66
N THR A 120 4.10 24.59 -27.41
CA THR A 120 3.91 23.59 -26.35
C THR A 120 2.43 23.50 -25.98
N LEU A 121 1.74 24.63 -25.87
CA LEU A 121 0.29 24.65 -25.60
C LEU A 121 -0.50 23.97 -26.72
N GLY A 122 -0.16 24.23 -27.98
CA GLY A 122 -0.78 23.59 -29.14
C GLY A 122 -0.54 22.07 -29.17
N TRP A 123 0.69 21.63 -28.87
CA TRP A 123 1.02 20.21 -28.76
C TRP A 123 0.23 19.52 -27.64
N MET A 124 0.14 20.15 -26.46
CA MET A 124 -0.65 19.63 -25.35
C MET A 124 -2.13 19.52 -25.71
N SER A 125 -2.67 20.53 -26.40
CA SER A 125 -4.07 20.51 -26.85
C SER A 125 -4.33 19.37 -27.85
N SER A 126 -3.39 19.12 -28.77
CA SER A 126 -3.48 18.01 -29.72
C SER A 126 -3.42 16.67 -29.00
N ALA A 127 -2.45 16.51 -28.10
CA ALA A 127 -2.28 15.28 -27.31
C ALA A 127 -3.52 14.97 -26.46
N MET A 128 -4.12 15.99 -25.83
CA MET A 128 -5.37 15.82 -25.09
C MET A 128 -6.55 15.43 -25.99
N GLY A 129 -6.64 15.99 -27.20
CA GLY A 129 -7.65 15.61 -28.19
C GLY A 129 -7.51 14.16 -28.63
N GLU A 130 -6.29 13.71 -28.92
CA GLU A 130 -6.00 12.31 -29.29
C GLU A 130 -6.30 11.34 -28.15
N LEU A 131 -5.97 11.69 -26.91
CA LEU A 131 -6.29 10.88 -25.73
C LEU A 131 -7.80 10.77 -25.50
N HIS A 132 -8.53 11.87 -25.67
CA HIS A 132 -9.98 11.87 -25.55
C HIS A 132 -10.61 10.97 -26.61
N GLN A 133 -10.18 11.11 -27.88
CA GLN A 133 -10.62 10.26 -28.97
C GLN A 133 -10.29 8.78 -28.75
N ALA A 134 -9.11 8.47 -28.21
CA ALA A 134 -8.71 7.11 -27.87
C ALA A 134 -9.56 6.52 -26.73
N THR A 135 -9.98 7.36 -25.77
CA THR A 135 -10.85 6.95 -24.66
C THR A 135 -12.25 6.61 -25.17
N ASP A 136 -12.79 7.42 -26.08
CA ASP A 136 -14.10 7.16 -26.70
C ASP A 136 -14.10 5.90 -27.59
N ALA A 137 -12.93 5.51 -28.11
CA ALA A 137 -12.77 4.28 -28.86
C ALA A 137 -12.75 3.01 -27.99
N ILE A 138 -12.71 3.14 -26.66
CA ILE A 138 -12.79 2.02 -25.72
C ILE A 138 -14.27 1.65 -25.58
N ASP A 139 -14.73 0.75 -26.45
CA ASP A 139 -16.07 0.18 -26.39
C ASP A 139 -16.05 -1.35 -26.46
N VAL A 140 -17.04 -1.99 -25.83
CA VAL A 140 -17.18 -3.44 -25.82
C VAL A 140 -17.83 -3.87 -27.14
N LYS A 141 -17.02 -4.47 -28.02
CA LYS A 141 -17.54 -5.03 -29.28
C LYS A 141 -18.49 -6.20 -28.98
N HIS A 142 -19.68 -6.15 -29.57
CA HIS A 142 -20.64 -7.25 -29.51
C HIS A 142 -20.10 -8.44 -30.32
N VAL A 143 -19.81 -9.55 -29.64
CA VAL A 143 -19.29 -10.79 -30.26
C VAL A 143 -20.36 -11.90 -30.33
N GLY A 144 -21.57 -11.61 -29.87
CA GLY A 144 -22.70 -12.54 -29.78
C GLY A 144 -23.55 -12.29 -28.54
N ASP A 145 -24.63 -13.06 -28.41
CA ASP A 145 -25.57 -12.93 -27.31
C ASP A 145 -25.00 -13.51 -26.01
N LEU A 146 -24.84 -12.65 -25.00
CA LEU A 146 -24.46 -13.07 -23.64
C LEU A 146 -25.57 -13.88 -22.96
N ILE A 147 -26.82 -13.64 -23.35
CA ILE A 147 -28.00 -14.26 -22.74
C ILE A 147 -28.80 -14.92 -23.86
N VAL A 148 -28.91 -16.25 -23.79
CA VAL A 148 -29.82 -17.01 -24.65
C VAL A 148 -31.01 -17.43 -23.80
N THR A 149 -32.20 -16.92 -24.13
CA THR A 149 -33.44 -17.34 -23.48
C THR A 149 -33.88 -18.67 -24.04
N LEU A 150 -33.88 -19.71 -23.20
CA LEU A 150 -34.40 -21.03 -23.58
C LEU A 150 -35.93 -21.05 -23.42
N SER A 151 -36.66 -20.87 -24.51
CA SER A 151 -38.10 -21.16 -24.56
C SER A 151 -38.31 -22.61 -25.03
N PRO A 152 -39.10 -23.43 -24.32
CA PRO A 152 -39.39 -24.79 -24.75
C PRO A 152 -40.19 -24.77 -26.07
N PRO A 153 -39.99 -25.77 -26.96
CA PRO A 153 -40.72 -25.84 -28.22
C PRO A 153 -42.22 -25.98 -27.95
N VAL A 154 -43.02 -25.10 -28.54
CA VAL A 154 -44.48 -25.21 -28.53
C VAL A 154 -44.85 -26.46 -29.33
N ALA A 155 -45.33 -27.49 -28.63
CA ALA A 155 -45.89 -28.67 -29.27
C ALA A 155 -47.20 -28.27 -29.98
N HIS A 156 -47.21 -28.35 -31.31
CA HIS A 156 -48.41 -28.30 -32.14
C HIS A 156 -49.05 -29.67 -32.26
#